data_AF-A0A158CHA6-F1
#
_entry.id   AF-A0A158CHA6-F1
#
_cell.length_a   1.000
_cell.length_b   1.000
_cell.length_c   1.000
_cell.angle_alpha   90.00
_cell.angle_beta   90.00
_cell.angle_gamma   90.00
#
_symmetry.space_group_name_H-M   'P 1'
#
loop_
_entity.id
_entity.type
_entity.pdbx_description
1 polymer ?
#
loop_
_entity_poly.entity_id
_entity_poly.type
_entity_poly.pdbx_seq_one_letter_code
_entity_poly.pdbx_strand_id
1 'polypeptide(L)'
;MKVTGPLASNHSDVVLRWAHDGHGIVMVVQSYVARALAQGTLERVLPAWEQPADVWAISAARAAQSAKGRVCIDFLKQELADGEFALWKP
;
A
#
# COMPACT_ATOMS: atom_id res chain seq x y z
N MET A 1 -3.72 17.92 -13.49
CA MET A 1 -2.42 18.63 -13.46
C MET A 1 -1.39 17.65 -12.91
N LYS A 2 -0.23 17.46 -13.56
CA LYS A 2 0.80 16.52 -13.09
C LYS A 2 1.68 17.25 -12.07
N VAL A 3 2.06 16.58 -10.98
CA VAL A 3 3.02 17.14 -10.01
C VAL A 3 4.39 17.26 -10.70
N THR A 4 4.95 18.46 -10.77
CA THR A 4 6.25 18.75 -11.42
C THR A 4 7.32 19.05 -10.38
N GLY A 5 7.59 18.07 -9.51
CA GLY A 5 8.65 18.16 -8.50
C GLY A 5 10.02 17.69 -9.04
N PRO A 6 11.12 18.02 -8.34
CA PRO A 6 12.47 17.60 -8.74
C PRO A 6 12.75 16.11 -8.47
N LEU A 7 11.91 15.45 -7.65
CA LEU A 7 12.05 14.05 -7.27
C LEU A 7 10.87 13.24 -7.78
N ALA A 8 11.16 12.13 -8.47
CA ALA A 8 10.17 11.17 -8.92
C ALA A 8 10.77 9.76 -8.88
N SER A 9 9.99 8.80 -8.38
CA SER A 9 10.35 7.38 -8.36
C SER A 9 9.07 6.55 -8.43
N ASN A 10 9.17 5.35 -8.99
CA ASN A 10 8.12 4.34 -9.00
C ASN A 10 8.30 3.27 -7.90
N HIS A 11 9.34 3.38 -7.07
CA HIS A 11 9.57 2.48 -5.94
C HIS A 11 9.25 3.17 -4.62
N SER A 12 8.35 2.57 -3.84
CA SER A 12 7.82 3.16 -2.61
C SER A 12 8.88 3.30 -1.51
N ASP A 13 9.86 2.41 -1.44
CA ASP A 13 10.96 2.45 -0.47
C ASP A 13 11.83 3.71 -0.64
N VAL A 14 12.16 4.07 -1.88
CA VAL A 14 12.89 5.31 -2.21
C VAL A 14 12.07 6.54 -1.80
N VAL A 15 10.79 6.56 -2.14
CA VAL A 15 9.88 7.68 -1.81
C VAL A 15 9.72 7.86 -0.29
N LEU A 16 9.57 6.76 0.44
CA LEU A 16 9.47 6.77 1.90
C LEU A 16 10.74 7.30 2.56
N ARG A 17 11.91 6.90 2.04
CA ARG A 17 13.18 7.42 2.56
C ARG A 17 13.31 8.92 2.36
N TRP A 18 12.91 9.44 1.20
CA TRP A 18 12.90 10.89 0.97
C TRP A 18 12.00 11.63 1.97
N ALA A 19 10.82 11.08 2.31
CA ALA A 19 9.97 11.66 3.35
C ALA A 19 10.65 11.68 4.71
N HIS A 20 11.29 10.58 5.10
CA HIS A 20 12.06 10.49 6.35
C HIS A 20 13.26 11.45 6.39
N ASP A 21 13.92 11.66 5.26
CA ASP A 21 15.05 12.56 5.13
C ASP A 21 14.62 14.04 4.95
N GLY A 22 13.31 14.34 5.00
CA GLY A 22 12.77 15.70 4.99
C GLY A 22 12.64 16.34 3.60
N HIS A 23 12.60 15.54 2.53
CA HIS A 23 12.54 16.05 1.15
C HIS A 23 11.12 16.40 0.66
N GLY A 24 10.10 16.27 1.51
CA GLY A 24 8.73 16.73 1.23
C GLY A 24 7.63 15.79 1.71
N ILE A 25 6.43 15.98 1.15
CA ILE A 25 5.22 15.21 1.46
C ILE A 25 5.08 14.07 0.45
N VAL A 26 4.65 12.90 0.93
CA VAL A 26 4.41 11.72 0.09
C VAL A 26 3.00 11.16 0.32
N MET A 27 2.43 10.57 -0.72
CA MET A 27 1.19 9.80 -0.64
C MET A 27 1.54 8.32 -0.75
N VAL A 28 1.30 7.56 0.31
CA VAL A 28 1.70 6.16 0.46
C VAL A 28 0.60 5.38 1.16
N VAL A 29 0.60 4.06 0.99
CA VAL A 29 -0.33 3.17 1.71
C VAL A 29 -0.03 3.23 3.21
N GLN A 30 -1.07 3.33 4.02
CA GLN A 30 -0.96 3.61 5.45
C GLN A 30 -0.11 2.57 6.21
N SER A 31 -0.17 1.30 5.83
CA SER A 31 0.62 0.22 6.45
C SER A 31 2.13 0.41 6.33
N TYR A 32 2.64 1.12 5.31
CA TYR A 32 4.06 1.41 5.18
C TYR A 32 4.57 2.42 6.22
N VAL A 33 3.70 3.29 6.72
CA VAL A 33 4.06 4.41 7.61
C VAL A 33 3.47 4.29 9.01
N ALA A 34 2.67 3.25 9.30
CA ALA A 34 2.01 3.07 10.58
C ALA A 34 2.98 3.19 11.78
N ARG A 35 4.15 2.54 11.70
CA ARG A 35 5.20 2.64 12.73
C ARG A 35 5.79 4.05 12.82
N ALA A 36 6.07 4.68 11.69
CA ALA A 36 6.65 6.02 11.66
C ALA A 36 5.71 7.08 12.25
N LEU A 37 4.41 6.96 11.93
CA LEU A 37 3.34 7.78 12.52
C LEU A 37 3.25 7.54 14.02
N ALA A 38 3.25 6.28 14.48
CA ALA A 38 3.21 5.95 15.90
C ALA A 38 4.43 6.46 16.68
N GLN A 39 5.60 6.54 16.02
CA GLN A 39 6.84 7.07 16.60
C GLN A 39 6.96 8.60 16.47
N GLY A 40 6.06 9.26 15.74
CA GLY A 40 6.15 10.69 15.44
C GLY A 40 7.31 11.08 14.51
N THR A 41 7.90 10.13 13.80
CA THR A 41 8.98 10.41 12.81
C THR A 41 8.43 10.79 11.44
N LEU A 42 7.14 10.55 11.21
CA LEU A 42 6.34 11.11 10.12
C LEU A 42 5.03 11.64 10.70
N GLU A 43 4.41 12.58 10.00
CA GLU A 43 3.13 13.18 10.38
C GLU A 43 2.12 13.09 9.22
N ARG A 44 0.85 12.78 9.53
CA ARG A 44 -0.23 12.81 8.55
C ARG A 44 -0.64 14.25 8.28
N VAL A 45 -0.23 14.76 7.13
CA VAL A 45 -0.73 16.01 6.57
C VAL A 45 -1.97 15.72 5.71
N LEU A 46 -2.96 16.61 5.71
CA LEU A 46 -4.23 16.45 4.96
C LEU A 46 -5.13 15.28 5.42
N PRO A 47 -5.58 15.22 6.70
CA PRO A 47 -6.38 14.11 7.21
C PRO A 47 -7.77 13.96 6.57
N ALA A 48 -8.28 15.01 5.90
CA ALA A 48 -9.54 14.97 5.16
C ALA A 48 -9.42 14.31 3.77
N TRP A 49 -8.20 13.95 3.35
CA TRP A 49 -7.92 13.41 2.02
C TRP A 49 -7.37 11.99 2.13
N GLU A 50 -7.93 11.10 1.32
CA GLU A 50 -7.51 9.71 1.16
C GLU A 50 -7.79 9.24 -0.27
N GLN A 51 -7.08 8.20 -0.69
CA GLN A 51 -7.34 7.52 -1.96
C GLN A 51 -7.44 6.01 -1.71
N PRO A 52 -8.40 5.31 -2.33
CA PRO A 52 -8.48 3.86 -2.24
C PRO A 52 -7.19 3.21 -2.77
N ALA A 53 -6.75 2.16 -2.09
CA ALA A 53 -5.56 1.37 -2.44
C ALA A 53 -5.93 -0.11 -2.60
N ASP A 54 -6.94 -0.38 -3.42
CA ASP A 54 -7.49 -1.72 -3.61
C ASP A 54 -6.47 -2.68 -4.25
N VAL A 55 -6.43 -3.92 -3.76
CA VAL A 55 -5.58 -4.99 -4.30
C VAL A 55 -6.44 -5.99 -5.08
N TRP A 56 -6.04 -6.25 -6.32
CA TRP A 56 -6.76 -7.12 -7.24
C TRP A 56 -5.94 -8.37 -7.59
N ALA A 57 -6.55 -9.54 -7.46
CA ALA A 57 -6.00 -10.77 -8.02
C ALA A 57 -6.45 -10.91 -9.48
N ILE A 58 -5.50 -10.80 -10.41
CA ILE A 58 -5.74 -10.99 -11.84
C ILE A 58 -5.05 -12.29 -12.28
N SER A 59 -5.78 -13.16 -12.98
CA SER A 59 -5.23 -14.40 -13.51
C SER A 59 -5.87 -14.76 -14.84
N ALA A 60 -5.20 -15.64 -15.60
CA ALA A 60 -5.81 -16.22 -16.79
C ALA A 60 -7.04 -17.05 -16.41
N ALA A 61 -8.13 -16.94 -17.19
CA ALA A 61 -9.42 -17.57 -16.88
C ALA A 61 -9.32 -19.07 -16.53
N ARG A 62 -8.51 -19.83 -17.29
CA ARG A 62 -8.29 -21.26 -17.04
C ARG A 62 -7.59 -21.54 -15.69
N ALA A 63 -6.66 -20.68 -15.29
CA ALA A 63 -5.94 -20.82 -14.02
C ALA A 63 -6.87 -20.53 -12.82
N ALA A 64 -7.68 -19.46 -12.90
CA ALA A 64 -8.72 -19.16 -11.91
C ALA A 64 -9.77 -20.27 -11.76
N GLN A 65 -10.11 -20.95 -12.86
CA GLN A 65 -11.10 -22.04 -12.82
C GLN A 65 -10.56 -23.32 -12.16
N SER A 66 -9.24 -23.52 -12.10
CA SER A 66 -8.66 -24.68 -11.43
C SER A 66 -8.94 -24.66 -9.92
N ALA A 67 -9.12 -25.83 -9.30
CA ALA A 67 -9.34 -25.93 -7.86
C ALA A 67 -8.18 -25.30 -7.05
N LYS A 68 -6.93 -25.56 -7.46
CA LYS A 68 -5.73 -24.99 -6.82
C LYS A 68 -5.69 -23.46 -6.93
N GLY A 69 -6.01 -22.91 -8.11
CA GLY A 69 -6.02 -21.46 -8.33
C GLY A 69 -7.08 -20.77 -7.47
N ARG A 70 -8.27 -21.37 -7.37
CA ARG A 70 -9.37 -20.85 -6.55
C ARG A 70 -9.02 -20.84 -5.07
N VAL A 71 -8.56 -21.97 -4.54
CA VAL A 71 -8.13 -22.09 -3.13
C VAL A 71 -6.99 -21.12 -2.80
N CYS A 72 -6.02 -20.94 -3.71
CA CYS A 72 -4.94 -19.98 -3.52
C CYS A 72 -5.45 -18.53 -3.46
N ILE A 73 -6.32 -18.12 -4.41
CA ILE A 73 -6.90 -16.77 -4.42
C ILE A 73 -7.77 -16.53 -3.18
N ASP A 74 -8.57 -17.52 -2.78
CA ASP A 74 -9.43 -17.41 -1.60
C ASP A 74 -8.59 -17.27 -0.32
N PHE A 75 -7.52 -18.06 -0.19
CA PHE A 75 -6.55 -17.92 0.89
C PHE A 75 -5.91 -16.52 0.92
N LEU A 76 -5.41 -16.04 -0.22
CA LEU A 76 -4.80 -14.70 -0.30
C LEU A 76 -5.80 -13.60 0.05
N LYS A 77 -7.05 -13.70 -0.42
CA LYS A 77 -8.10 -12.73 -0.07
C LYS A 77 -8.36 -12.70 1.42
N GLN A 78 -8.50 -13.86 2.05
CA GLN A 78 -8.76 -13.96 3.49
C GLN A 78 -7.58 -13.39 4.30
N GLU A 79 -6.35 -13.80 3.97
CA GLU A 79 -5.17 -13.39 4.71
C GLU A 79 -4.83 -11.91 4.56
N LEU A 80 -5.01 -11.34 3.35
CA LEU A 80 -4.73 -9.94 3.09
C LEU A 80 -5.84 -8.99 3.59
N ALA A 81 -7.06 -9.48 3.78
CA ALA A 81 -8.16 -8.70 4.36
C ALA A 81 -8.08 -8.69 5.88
N ASP A 82 -8.08 -9.87 6.51
CA ASP A 82 -8.33 -10.01 7.95
C ASP A 82 -7.33 -10.94 8.67
N GLY A 83 -6.40 -11.56 7.95
CA GLY A 83 -5.48 -12.56 8.50
C GLY A 83 -4.21 -11.98 9.12
N GLU A 84 -3.20 -12.84 9.26
CA GLU A 84 -1.90 -12.44 9.81
C GLU A 84 -1.27 -11.33 8.95
N PHE A 85 -1.47 -11.43 7.64
CA PHE A 85 -0.92 -10.57 6.60
C PHE A 85 -1.86 -9.42 6.17
N ALA A 86 -2.86 -9.09 7.00
CA ALA A 86 -3.81 -8.04 6.68
C ALA A 86 -3.11 -6.74 6.28
N LEU A 87 -3.49 -6.19 5.11
CA LEU A 87 -2.84 -5.02 4.51
C LEU A 87 -3.07 -3.73 5.31
N TRP A 88 -4.07 -3.75 6.19
CA TRP A 88 -4.44 -2.66 7.08
C TRP A 88 -5.03 -3.25 8.37
N LYS A 89 -4.61 -2.73 9.52
CA LYS A 89 -5.25 -2.99 10.82
C LYS A 89 -5.63 -1.63 11.42
N PRO A 90 -6.92 -1.36 11.68
CA PRO A 90 -7.37 -0.08 12.23
C PRO A 90 -6.82 0.19 13.62
#